data_AF-A0A351A1A0-F1
#
_entry.id   AF-A0A351A1A0-F1
#
_cell.length_a   1.000
_cell.length_b   1.000
_cell.length_c   1.000
_cell.angle_alpha   90.00
_cell.angle_beta   90.00
_cell.angle_gamma   90.00
#
_symmetry.space_group_name_H-M   'P 1'
#
loop_
_entity.id
_entity.type
_entity.pdbx_description
1 polymer ?
#
loop_
_entity_poly.entity_id
_entity_poly.type
_entity_poly.pdbx_seq_one_letter_code
_entity_poly.pdbx_strand_id
1 'polypeptide(L)' 'PCVGIRATPIAESMLALVLIDHALRHRAQCGDVSTDTPRIAALAPQGHQRLPSPR' A
#
# COMPACT_ATOMS: atom_id res chain seq x y z
N PRO A 1 19.83 9.81 -24.41
CA PRO A 1 18.76 8.79 -24.36
C PRO A 1 18.90 7.86 -23.14
N CYS A 2 18.11 8.06 -22.08
CA CYS A 2 18.10 7.18 -20.91
C CYS A 2 16.95 6.17 -20.99
N VAL A 3 17.27 4.88 -21.02
CA VAL A 3 16.24 3.81 -21.02
C VAL A 3 15.61 3.63 -19.63
N GLY A 4 16.30 4.08 -18.57
CA GLY A 4 15.89 3.90 -17.18
C GLY A 4 14.56 4.56 -16.79
N ILE A 5 14.15 5.66 -17.44
CA ILE A 5 12.86 6.32 -17.13
C ILE A 5 11.65 5.44 -17.42
N ARG A 6 11.79 4.43 -18.29
CA ARG A 6 10.72 3.48 -18.59
C ARG A 6 10.64 2.34 -17.58
N ALA A 7 11.61 2.22 -16.68
CA ALA A 7 11.67 1.16 -15.68
C ALA A 7 10.82 1.46 -14.44
N THR A 8 10.44 2.71 -14.19
CA THR A 8 9.59 3.12 -13.06
C THR A 8 8.34 2.25 -12.87
N PRO A 9 7.48 2.03 -13.88
CA PRO A 9 6.30 1.18 -13.71
C PRO A 9 6.63 -0.28 -13.37
N ILE A 10 7.78 -0.78 -13.81
CA ILE A 10 8.25 -2.13 -13.47
C ILE A 10 8.65 -2.18 -12.00
N ALA A 11 9.43 -1.19 -11.54
CA ALA A 11 9.87 -1.11 -10.15
C ALA A 11 8.68 -0.95 -9.18
N GLU A 12 7.70 -0.11 -9.51
CA GLU A 12 6.46 0.05 -8.73
C GLU A 12 5.69 -1.27 -8.61
N SER A 13 5.55 -1.99 -9.72
CA SER A 13 4.84 -3.27 -9.75
C SER A 13 5.58 -4.34 -8.93
N MET A 14 6.90 -4.44 -9.08
CA MET A 14 7.72 -5.38 -8.32
C MET A 14 7.65 -5.09 -6.82
N LEU A 15 7.71 -3.82 -6.43
CA LEU A 15 7.58 -3.41 -5.03
C LEU A 15 6.19 -3.76 -4.47
N ALA A 16 5.12 -3.48 -5.22
CA ALA A 16 3.76 -3.82 -4.81
C ALA A 16 3.58 -5.34 -4.59
N LEU A 17 4.12 -6.17 -5.49
CA LEU A 17 4.09 -7.62 -5.35
C LEU A 17 4.84 -8.11 -4.10
N VAL A 18 6.04 -7.57 -3.85
CA VAL A 18 6.84 -7.92 -2.66
C VAL A 18 6.11 -7.53 -1.38
N LEU A 19 5.52 -6.33 -1.33
CA LEU A 19 4.75 -5.88 -0.17
C LEU A 19 3.53 -6.76 0.10
N ILE A 20 2.79 -7.16 -0.94
CA ILE A 20 1.62 -8.03 -0.80
C ILE A 20 2.02 -9.43 -0.31
N ASP A 21 3.08 -10.02 -0.85
CA ASP A 21 3.60 -11.31 -0.40
C ASP A 21 3.98 -11.25 1.10
N HIS A 22 4.69 -10.22 1.54
CA HIS A 22 5.03 -10.06 2.95
C HIS A 22 3.81 -9.80 3.85
N ALA A 23 2.83 -9.02 3.39
CA ALA A 23 1.59 -8.81 4.12
C ALA A 23 0.82 -10.13 4.32
N LEU A 24 0.76 -10.98 3.29
CA LEU A 24 0.13 -12.30 3.38
C LEU A 24 0.89 -13.25 4.31
N ARG A 25 2.23 -13.26 4.28
CA ARG A 25 3.06 -14.05 5.20
C ARG A 25 2.86 -13.62 6.66
N HIS A 26 2.83 -12.31 6.91
CA HIS A 26 2.53 -11.78 8.23
C HIS A 26 1.13 -12.21 8.70
N ARG A 27 0.12 -12.12 7.82
CA ARG A 27 -1.23 -12.61 8.12
C ARG A 27 -1.28 -14.11 8.40
N ALA A 28 -0.47 -14.92 7.71
CA ALA A 28 -0.44 -16.35 7.95
C ALA A 28 0.14 -16.71 9.34
N GLN A 29 1.10 -15.93 9.83
CA GLN A 29 1.75 -16.17 11.13
C GLN A 29 1.02 -15.53 12.30
N CYS A 30 0.45 -14.34 12.10
CA CYS A 30 -0.09 -13.49 13.16
C CYS A 30 -1.55 -13.08 12.92
N GLY A 31 -2.30 -13.86 12.13
CA GLY A 31 -3.63 -13.46 11.64
C GLY A 31 -4.71 -13.30 12.71
N ASP A 32 -4.48 -13.85 13.89
CA ASP A 32 -5.35 -13.81 15.07
C ASP A 32 -4.94 -12.75 16.10
N VAL A 33 -3.78 -12.11 15.93
CA VAL A 33 -3.28 -11.08 16.85
C VAL A 33 -4.12 -9.81 16.75
N SER A 34 -4.70 -9.38 17.86
CA SER A 34 -5.43 -8.10 17.96
C SER A 34 -4.46 -6.94 18.21
N THR A 35 -4.62 -5.83 17.48
CA THR A 35 -3.83 -4.61 17.66
C THR A 35 -4.73 -3.40 17.85
N ASP A 36 -4.25 -2.38 18.56
CA ASP A 36 -4.96 -1.11 18.77
C ASP A 36 -5.03 -0.24 17.50
N THR A 37 -4.43 -0.69 16.39
CA THR A 37 -4.44 0.06 15.14
C THR A 37 -5.86 0.11 14.58
N PRO A 38 -6.44 1.31 14.38
CA PRO A 38 -7.84 1.42 13.96
C PRO A 38 -8.03 0.92 12.52
N ARG A 39 -9.12 0.19 12.27
CA ARG A 39 -9.54 -0.18 10.91
C ARG A 39 -10.25 1.00 10.26
N ILE A 40 -9.50 1.79 9.51
CA ILE A 40 -10.02 2.93 8.74
C ILE A 40 -10.65 2.39 7.45
N ALA A 41 -11.85 2.84 7.12
CA ALA A 41 -12.53 2.47 5.88
C ALA A 41 -11.69 2.89 4.67
N ALA A 42 -11.60 2.02 3.65
CA ALA A 42 -10.98 2.39 2.39
C ALA A 42 -11.77 3.50 1.70
N LEU A 43 -11.08 4.35 0.95
CA LEU A 43 -11.70 5.38 0.13
C LEU A 43 -12.53 4.71 -0.96
N ALA A 44 -13.78 5.15 -1.15
CA ALA A 44 -14.61 4.69 -2.27
C ALA A 44 -13.89 4.94 -3.61
N PRO A 45 -14.23 4.24 -4.71
CA PRO A 45 -13.54 4.40 -6.01
C PRO A 45 -13.50 5.84 -6.54
N GLN A 46 -14.44 6.68 -6.12
CA GLN A 46 -14.51 8.13 -6.41
C GLN A 46 -14.40 9.00 -5.15
N GLY A 47 -14.09 8.38 -4.00
CA GLY A 47 -13.87 9.12 -2.77
C GLY A 47 -12.67 10.04 -2.94
N HIS A 48 -12.80 11.28 -2.49
CA HIS A 48 -11.71 12.23 -2.43
C HIS A 48 -11.36 12.45 -0.96
N GLN A 49 -10.17 12.03 -0.54
CA GLN A 49 -9.69 12.32 0.80
C GLN A 49 -9.29 13.81 0.84
N ARG A 50 -10.07 14.63 1.54
CA ARG A 50 -9.63 16.00 1.84
C ARG A 50 -8.44 15.92 2.78
N LEU A 51 -7.25 16.19 2.26
CA LEU A 51 -6.10 16.52 3.10
C LEU A 51 -6.41 17.86 3.78
N PRO A 52 -6.39 17.95 5.11
CA PRO A 52 -6.46 19.24 5.79
C PRO A 52 -5.25 20.08 5.37
N SER A 53 -5.49 21.34 4.99
CA SER A 53 -4.41 22.28 4.70
C SER A 53 -3.62 22.54 5.99
N PRO A 54 -2.29 22.43 6.00
CA PRO A 54 -1.49 22.92 7.11
C PRO A 54 -1.62 24.44 7.13
N ARG A 55 -2.39 24.98 8.07
CA ARG A 55 -2.31 26.40 8.44
C ARG A 55 -1.25 26.57 9.51
#